data_AF-A0A6C0BW20-F1
#
_entry.id   AF-A0A6C0BW20-F1
#
_cell.length_a   1.000
_cell.length_b   1.000
_cell.length_c   1.000
_cell.angle_alpha   90.00
_cell.angle_beta   90.00
_cell.angle_gamma   90.00
#
_symmetry.space_group_name_H-M   'P 1'
#
loop_
_entity.id
_entity.type
_entity.pdbx_description
1 polymer ?
#
loop_
_entity_poly.entity_id
_entity_poly.type
_entity_poly.pdbx_seq_one_letter_code
_entity_poly.pdbx_strand_id
1 'polypeptide(L)'
;MRASDIFLTIVILLIFTIIYTSNILAVGAGNIKKDWPKYRCNPAIMPFTSYFGHNPVENMTYCIQNMQTDYMGHLLEPVNYAMGVTQQLGGDLGDSIQHTRGFISDFRDSVTSIVSSIFGVFLNAMLQFQKTIIKLKDIIGKVVGISTTFLFMTDGAIRTGNSVWKGPIGGTLRTVCFHPDTELELVNGEKKAIKNMTIQDVLVSGSRIDGVVVLKNIYQEPFYRIRSTPDILVTGGHYIMDEEKNKFVYVRDSVKATKTNDVSNTLYCLITDDHLIKIGEHTFWDYEDS
;
A
#
# COMPACT_ATOMS: atom_id res chain seq x y z
N MET A 1 130.71 -51.27 43.61
CA MET A 1 130.06 -52.22 42.67
C MET A 1 130.70 -52.05 41.31
N ARG A 2 131.07 -53.14 40.62
CA ARG A 2 131.69 -53.06 39.28
C ARG A 2 130.60 -52.72 38.25
N ALA A 3 130.91 -51.86 37.29
CA ALA A 3 129.94 -51.37 36.30
C ALA A 3 129.31 -52.49 35.45
N SER A 4 129.96 -53.66 35.32
CA SER A 4 129.41 -54.83 34.63
C SER A 4 128.17 -55.41 35.31
N ASP A 5 128.11 -55.35 36.64
CA ASP A 5 127.03 -55.98 37.42
C ASP A 5 125.73 -55.18 37.30
N ILE A 6 125.84 -53.85 37.19
CA ILE A 6 124.71 -52.94 36.95
C ILE A 6 124.16 -53.14 35.52
N PHE A 7 125.03 -53.28 34.51
CA PHE A 7 124.60 -53.51 33.12
C PHE A 7 123.85 -54.84 32.94
N LEU A 8 124.38 -55.95 33.50
CA LEU A 8 123.72 -57.26 33.48
C LEU A 8 122.34 -57.24 34.16
N THR A 9 122.22 -56.53 35.29
CA THR A 9 120.94 -56.40 36.00
C THR A 9 119.89 -55.64 35.17
N ILE A 10 120.29 -54.56 34.47
CA ILE A 10 119.39 -53.82 33.57
C ILE A 10 118.93 -54.70 32.40
N VAL A 11 119.83 -55.46 31.78
CA VAL A 11 119.49 -56.36 30.66
C VAL A 11 118.50 -57.43 31.10
N ILE A 12 118.68 -58.04 32.27
CA ILE A 12 117.75 -59.04 32.81
C ILE A 12 116.36 -58.43 33.07
N LEU A 13 116.30 -57.22 33.66
CA LEU A 13 115.03 -56.52 33.88
C LEU A 13 114.33 -56.18 32.56
N LEU A 14 115.08 -55.79 31.53
CA LEU A 14 114.55 -55.49 30.20
C LEU A 14 113.95 -56.74 29.54
N ILE A 15 114.66 -57.88 29.60
CA ILE A 15 114.17 -59.15 29.07
C ILE A 15 112.90 -59.61 29.81
N PHE A 16 112.88 -59.54 31.15
CA PHE A 16 111.67 -59.86 31.91
C PHE A 16 110.50 -58.95 31.57
N THR A 17 110.74 -57.66 31.34
CA THR A 17 109.71 -56.70 30.93
C THR A 17 109.17 -57.03 29.52
N ILE A 18 110.03 -57.45 28.59
CA ILE A 18 109.61 -57.86 27.23
C ILE A 18 108.78 -59.16 27.28
N ILE A 19 109.19 -60.15 28.07
CA ILE A 19 108.45 -61.41 28.21
C ILE A 19 107.08 -61.16 28.89
N TYR A 20 107.03 -60.29 29.89
CA TYR A 20 105.79 -59.94 30.57
C TYR A 20 104.81 -59.18 29.65
N THR A 21 105.30 -58.18 28.91
CA THR A 21 104.47 -57.40 27.98
C THR A 21 103.99 -58.24 26.79
N SER A 22 104.82 -59.13 26.24
CA SER A 22 104.41 -60.03 25.15
C SER A 22 103.32 -61.02 25.58
N ASN A 23 103.34 -61.51 26.83
CA ASN A 23 102.31 -62.40 27.35
C ASN A 23 100.95 -61.68 27.51
N ILE A 24 100.96 -60.45 28.06
CA ILE A 24 99.74 -59.62 28.17
C ILE A 24 99.15 -59.31 26.80
N LEU A 25 99.98 -58.96 25.82
CA LEU A 25 99.53 -58.69 24.46
C LEU A 25 98.94 -59.94 23.79
N ALA A 26 99.53 -61.13 24.01
CA ALA A 26 99.02 -62.38 23.47
C ALA A 26 97.64 -62.75 24.06
N VAL A 27 97.47 -62.61 25.38
CA VAL A 27 96.18 -62.87 26.06
C VAL A 27 95.12 -61.83 25.66
N GLY A 28 95.50 -60.55 25.59
CA GLY A 28 94.62 -59.46 25.16
C GLY A 28 94.16 -59.61 23.71
N ALA A 29 95.08 -59.97 22.80
CA ALA A 29 94.76 -60.25 21.40
C ALA A 29 93.82 -61.46 21.25
N GLY A 30 94.00 -62.50 22.08
CA GLY A 30 93.11 -63.66 22.12
C GLY A 30 91.66 -63.28 22.45
N ASN A 31 91.45 -62.39 23.42
CA ASN A 31 90.13 -61.91 23.80
C ASN A 31 89.48 -61.04 22.71
N ILE A 32 90.24 -60.17 22.05
CA ILE A 32 89.74 -59.33 20.95
C ILE A 32 89.30 -60.18 19.75
N LYS A 33 90.04 -61.26 19.46
CA LYS A 33 89.71 -62.17 18.36
C LYS A 33 88.42 -62.96 18.64
N LYS A 34 88.16 -63.33 19.90
CA LYS A 34 86.96 -64.09 20.29
C LYS A 34 85.68 -63.25 20.22
N ASP A 35 85.75 -61.97 20.60
CA ASP A 35 84.61 -61.05 20.66
C ASP A 35 84.71 -59.93 19.61
N TRP A 36 85.16 -60.25 18.40
CA TRP A 36 85.40 -59.27 17.34
C TRP A 36 84.22 -58.31 17.06
N PRO A 37 82.94 -58.76 17.00
CA PRO A 37 81.81 -57.87 16.76
C PRO A 37 81.68 -56.74 17.80
N LYS A 38 82.14 -56.96 19.03
CA LYS A 38 82.09 -55.97 20.11
C LYS A 38 83.22 -54.94 20.00
N TYR A 39 84.39 -55.37 19.54
CA TYR A 39 85.61 -54.55 19.53
C TYR A 39 85.92 -53.92 18.17
N ARG A 40 85.23 -54.32 17.09
CA ARG A 40 85.49 -53.88 15.72
C ARG A 40 85.39 -52.37 15.48
N CYS A 41 84.51 -51.67 16.20
CA CYS A 41 84.33 -50.21 16.06
C CYS A 41 85.00 -49.42 17.21
N ASN A 42 85.88 -50.06 18.00
CA ASN A 42 86.66 -49.36 19.03
C ASN A 42 87.87 -48.65 18.38
N PRO A 43 88.00 -47.31 18.52
CA PRO A 43 89.10 -46.53 17.92
C PRO A 43 90.51 -47.02 18.26
N ALA A 44 90.70 -47.62 19.43
CA ALA A 44 92.01 -48.14 19.84
C ALA A 44 92.42 -49.44 19.11
N ILE A 45 91.46 -50.17 18.56
CA ILE A 45 91.68 -51.50 17.95
C ILE A 45 91.64 -51.41 16.42
N MET A 46 90.97 -50.38 15.87
CA MET A 46 90.82 -50.18 14.42
C MET A 46 92.13 -50.14 13.62
N PRO A 47 93.22 -49.47 14.04
CA PRO A 47 94.49 -49.49 13.31
C PRO A 47 95.14 -50.86 13.24
N PHE A 48 94.76 -51.75 14.16
CA PHE A 48 95.32 -53.09 14.32
C PHE A 48 94.39 -54.19 13.81
N THR A 49 93.29 -53.87 13.13
CA THR A 49 92.35 -54.89 12.59
C THR A 49 93.03 -55.85 11.63
N SER A 50 94.07 -55.39 10.92
CA SER A 50 94.88 -56.21 10.02
C SER A 50 95.57 -57.37 10.76
N TYR A 51 95.94 -57.17 12.03
CA TYR A 51 96.50 -58.22 12.89
C TYR A 51 95.47 -59.31 13.24
N PHE A 52 94.19 -58.98 13.19
CA PHE A 52 93.08 -59.90 13.48
C PHE A 52 92.47 -60.54 12.21
N GLY A 53 93.03 -60.27 11.02
CA GLY A 53 92.56 -60.84 9.75
C GLY A 53 91.45 -60.05 9.05
N HIS A 54 91.20 -58.81 9.46
CA HIS A 54 90.17 -57.94 8.87
C HIS A 54 90.79 -56.71 8.21
N ASN A 55 90.29 -56.32 7.04
CA ASN A 55 90.75 -55.13 6.33
C ASN A 55 90.44 -53.85 7.15
N PRO A 56 91.44 -53.03 7.52
CA PRO A 56 91.23 -51.81 8.29
C PRO A 56 90.33 -50.78 7.61
N VAL A 57 90.47 -50.61 6.29
CA VAL A 57 89.72 -49.62 5.52
C VAL A 57 88.26 -50.04 5.40
N GLU A 58 88.00 -51.32 5.13
CA GLU A 58 86.63 -51.84 5.01
C GLU A 58 85.90 -51.81 6.36
N ASN A 59 86.57 -52.21 7.45
CA ASN A 59 85.97 -52.18 8.78
C ASN A 59 85.76 -50.75 9.30
N MET A 60 86.66 -49.82 9.00
CA MET A 60 86.47 -48.39 9.29
C MET A 60 85.28 -47.83 8.50
N THR A 61 85.17 -48.14 7.20
CA THR A 61 84.05 -47.69 6.36
C THR A 61 82.72 -48.22 6.90
N TYR A 62 82.66 -49.49 7.31
CA TYR A 62 81.48 -50.07 7.93
C TYR A 62 81.10 -49.35 9.24
N CYS A 63 82.06 -49.12 10.14
CA CYS A 63 81.78 -48.46 11.41
C CYS A 63 81.35 -47.00 11.22
N ILE A 64 81.94 -46.28 10.25
CA ILE A 64 81.54 -44.92 9.90
C ILE A 64 80.12 -44.91 9.31
N GLN A 65 79.79 -45.81 8.38
CA GLN A 65 78.45 -45.89 7.79
C GLN A 65 77.36 -46.22 8.82
N ASN A 66 77.65 -47.12 9.75
CA ASN A 66 76.70 -47.50 10.79
C ASN A 66 76.51 -46.35 11.81
N MET A 67 77.59 -45.70 12.23
CA MET A 67 77.51 -44.50 13.08
C MET A 67 76.83 -43.32 12.38
N GLN A 68 77.01 -43.17 11.07
CA GLN A 68 76.38 -42.12 10.27
C GLN A 68 74.86 -42.33 10.14
N THR A 69 74.40 -43.59 10.09
CA THR A 69 72.96 -43.91 10.05
C THR A 69 72.27 -43.51 11.35
N ASP A 70 72.90 -43.79 12.50
CA ASP A 70 72.40 -43.39 13.82
C ASP A 70 72.42 -41.86 13.99
N TYR A 71 73.44 -41.18 13.47
CA TYR A 71 73.55 -39.72 13.52
C TYR A 71 72.64 -39.00 12.51
N MET A 72 72.26 -39.65 11.41
CA MET A 72 71.35 -39.09 10.41
C MET A 72 69.98 -38.78 11.01
N GLY A 73 69.52 -39.59 11.98
CA GLY A 73 68.28 -39.31 12.73
C GLY A 73 68.32 -37.95 13.44
N HIS A 74 69.42 -37.64 14.13
CA HIS A 74 69.62 -36.34 14.78
C HIS A 74 69.83 -35.19 13.80
N LEU A 75 70.47 -35.44 12.65
CA LEU A 75 70.62 -34.42 11.60
C LEU A 75 69.30 -34.10 10.88
N LEU A 76 68.37 -35.05 10.79
CA LEU A 76 67.05 -34.87 10.19
C LEU A 76 66.02 -34.29 11.17
N GLU A 77 66.31 -34.27 12.47
CA GLU A 77 65.42 -33.72 13.50
C GLU A 77 65.00 -32.26 13.21
N PRO A 78 65.90 -31.33 12.82
CA PRO A 78 65.50 -29.98 12.42
C PRO A 78 64.62 -29.95 11.16
N VAL A 79 64.86 -30.86 10.21
CA VAL A 79 64.08 -30.95 8.96
C VAL A 79 62.67 -31.47 9.25
N ASN A 80 62.55 -32.49 10.10
CA ASN A 80 61.27 -33.04 10.53
C ASN A 80 60.47 -32.00 11.34
N TYR A 81 61.13 -31.23 12.20
CA TYR A 81 60.49 -30.12 12.90
C TYR A 81 59.98 -29.05 11.92
N ALA A 82 60.81 -28.64 10.95
CA ALA A 82 60.41 -27.68 9.92
C ALA A 82 59.22 -28.19 9.10
N MET A 83 59.20 -29.47 8.73
CA MET A 83 58.06 -30.10 8.05
C MET A 83 56.79 -30.13 8.92
N GLY A 84 56.93 -30.41 10.22
CA GLY A 84 55.82 -30.37 11.17
C GLY A 84 55.21 -28.98 11.29
N VAL A 85 56.04 -27.94 11.37
CA VAL A 85 55.57 -26.54 11.36
C VAL A 85 54.88 -26.19 10.05
N THR A 86 55.41 -26.60 8.90
CA THR A 86 54.76 -26.38 7.60
C THR A 86 53.42 -27.09 7.48
N GLN A 87 53.30 -28.33 7.98
CA GLN A 87 52.04 -29.07 8.00
C GLN A 87 51.01 -28.42 8.93
N GLN A 88 51.43 -28.00 10.12
CA GLN A 88 50.57 -27.28 11.06
C GLN A 88 50.08 -25.96 10.48
N LEU A 89 50.97 -25.16 9.88
CA LEU A 89 50.58 -23.92 9.18
C LEU A 89 49.60 -24.19 8.04
N GLY A 90 49.78 -25.29 7.30
CA GLY A 90 48.83 -25.72 6.26
C GLY A 90 47.46 -26.08 6.83
N GLY A 91 47.44 -26.80 7.96
CA GLY A 91 46.22 -27.16 8.69
C GLY A 91 45.49 -25.93 9.24
N ASP A 92 46.18 -25.09 10.01
CA ASP A 92 45.65 -23.88 10.63
C ASP A 92 45.09 -22.91 9.56
N LEU A 93 45.75 -22.80 8.42
CA LEU A 93 45.29 -21.98 7.30
C LEU A 93 44.06 -22.59 6.62
N GLY A 94 44.01 -23.92 6.47
CA GLY A 94 42.83 -24.65 5.99
C GLY A 94 41.62 -24.46 6.89
N ASP A 95 41.81 -24.59 8.20
CA ASP A 95 40.78 -24.40 9.21
C ASP A 95 40.30 -22.95 9.25
N SER A 96 41.20 -21.99 9.19
CA SER A 96 40.85 -20.56 9.11
C SER A 96 40.02 -20.22 7.87
N ILE A 97 40.36 -20.81 6.71
CA ILE A 97 39.57 -20.66 5.48
C ILE A 97 38.18 -21.29 5.65
N GLN A 98 38.10 -22.46 6.28
CA GLN A 98 36.82 -23.13 6.52
C GLN A 98 35.94 -22.34 7.50
N HIS A 99 36.52 -21.79 8.57
CA HIS A 99 35.83 -20.89 9.48
C HIS A 99 35.35 -19.62 8.78
N THR A 100 36.17 -19.03 7.90
CA THR A 100 35.78 -17.86 7.10
C THR A 100 34.60 -18.20 6.19
N ARG A 101 34.61 -19.37 5.55
CA ARG A 101 33.48 -19.84 4.72
C ARG A 101 32.23 -20.09 5.56
N GLY A 102 32.36 -20.66 6.75
CA GLY A 102 31.28 -20.84 7.71
C GLY A 102 30.66 -19.51 8.12
N PHE A 103 31.48 -18.55 8.53
CA PHE A 103 31.03 -17.20 8.86
C PHE A 103 30.29 -16.54 7.70
N ILE A 104 30.79 -16.66 6.45
CA ILE A 104 30.11 -16.11 5.27
C ILE A 104 28.75 -16.79 5.06
N SER A 105 28.64 -18.10 5.28
CA SER A 105 27.36 -18.82 5.19
C SER A 105 26.39 -18.33 6.27
N ASP A 106 26.82 -18.29 7.52
CA ASP A 106 26.00 -17.88 8.66
C ASP A 106 25.56 -16.42 8.52
N PHE A 107 26.46 -15.55 8.04
CA PHE A 107 26.15 -14.15 7.74
C PHE A 107 25.10 -14.05 6.62
N ARG A 108 25.27 -14.78 5.52
CA ARG A 108 24.30 -14.79 4.41
C ARG A 108 22.94 -15.26 4.88
N ASP A 109 22.89 -16.35 5.63
CA ASP A 109 21.64 -16.96 6.09
C ASP A 109 20.94 -16.05 7.11
N SER A 110 21.70 -15.37 7.97
CA SER A 110 21.19 -14.33 8.87
C SER A 110 20.56 -13.15 8.10
N VAL A 111 21.27 -12.63 7.09
CA VAL A 111 20.75 -11.56 6.23
C VAL A 111 19.48 -12.01 5.49
N THR A 112 19.48 -13.20 4.90
CA THR A 112 18.31 -13.76 4.22
C THR A 112 17.12 -13.89 5.16
N SER A 113 17.32 -14.39 6.38
CA SER A 113 16.26 -14.52 7.39
C SER A 113 15.65 -13.18 7.79
N ILE A 114 16.49 -12.16 8.03
CA ILE A 114 16.04 -10.80 8.35
C ILE A 114 15.22 -10.23 7.19
N VAL A 115 15.73 -10.32 5.97
CA VAL A 115 15.06 -9.82 4.77
C VAL A 115 13.71 -10.52 4.57
N SER A 116 13.66 -11.84 4.65
CA SER A 116 12.41 -12.62 4.53
C SER A 116 11.39 -12.28 5.61
N SER A 117 11.82 -12.10 6.86
CA SER A 117 10.94 -11.69 7.97
C SER A 117 10.32 -10.32 7.72
N ILE A 118 11.15 -9.35 7.33
CA ILE A 118 10.71 -7.99 7.00
C ILE A 118 9.70 -8.02 5.84
N PHE A 119 10.02 -8.70 4.73
CA PHE A 119 9.10 -8.86 3.60
C PHE A 119 7.77 -9.52 4.02
N GLY A 120 7.82 -10.52 4.91
CA GLY A 120 6.61 -11.16 5.44
C GLY A 120 5.69 -10.18 6.18
N VAL A 121 6.26 -9.32 7.04
CA VAL A 121 5.49 -8.26 7.73
C VAL A 121 4.94 -7.25 6.73
N PHE A 122 5.74 -6.79 5.76
CA PHE A 122 5.31 -5.85 4.74
C PHE A 122 4.17 -6.40 3.86
N LEU A 123 4.26 -7.67 3.44
CA LEU A 123 3.19 -8.32 2.67
C LEU A 123 1.88 -8.38 3.46
N ASN A 124 1.95 -8.79 4.73
CA ASN A 124 0.78 -8.82 5.61
C ASN A 124 0.17 -7.43 5.82
N ALA A 125 1.01 -6.41 6.06
CA ALA A 125 0.57 -5.03 6.18
C ALA A 125 -0.09 -4.53 4.88
N MET A 126 0.53 -4.80 3.72
CA MET A 126 0.00 -4.43 2.40
C MET A 126 -1.38 -5.06 2.13
N LEU A 127 -1.55 -6.35 2.46
CA LEU A 127 -2.84 -7.03 2.33
C LEU A 127 -3.93 -6.37 3.21
N GLN A 128 -3.59 -5.96 4.43
CA GLN A 128 -4.53 -5.25 5.31
C GLN A 128 -4.89 -3.86 4.75
N PHE A 129 -3.91 -3.12 4.21
CA PHE A 129 -4.18 -1.84 3.54
C PHE A 129 -5.09 -2.02 2.33
N GLN A 130 -4.81 -3.01 1.46
CA GLN A 130 -5.65 -3.32 0.31
C GLN A 130 -7.09 -3.68 0.74
N LYS A 131 -7.26 -4.50 1.78
CA LYS A 131 -8.59 -4.84 2.34
C LYS A 131 -9.33 -3.61 2.86
N THR A 132 -8.61 -2.69 3.48
CA THR A 132 -9.18 -1.41 3.97
C THR A 132 -9.65 -0.54 2.82
N ILE A 133 -8.86 -0.43 1.74
CA ILE A 133 -9.24 0.31 0.52
C ILE A 133 -10.48 -0.30 -0.14
N ILE A 134 -10.57 -1.64 -0.20
CA ILE A 134 -11.74 -2.33 -0.76
C ILE A 134 -13.00 -2.00 0.06
N LYS A 135 -12.92 -2.04 1.39
CA LYS A 135 -14.02 -1.65 2.28
C LYS A 135 -14.42 -0.17 2.10
N LEU A 136 -13.45 0.72 1.95
CA LEU A 136 -13.69 2.14 1.67
C LEU A 136 -14.44 2.34 0.36
N LYS A 137 -14.04 1.64 -0.71
CA LYS A 137 -14.76 1.66 -2.00
C LYS A 137 -16.19 1.14 -1.87
N ASP A 138 -16.42 0.07 -1.12
CA ASP A 138 -17.78 -0.45 -0.86
C ASP A 138 -18.66 0.59 -0.15
N ILE A 139 -18.12 1.27 0.88
CA ILE A 139 -18.84 2.33 1.59
C ILE A 139 -19.19 3.48 0.65
N ILE A 140 -18.26 3.94 -0.19
CA ILE A 140 -18.52 4.98 -1.19
C ILE A 140 -19.65 4.55 -2.13
N GLY A 141 -19.63 3.29 -2.61
CA GLY A 141 -20.68 2.74 -3.45
C GLY A 141 -22.07 2.79 -2.78
N LYS A 142 -22.14 2.44 -1.49
CA LYS A 142 -23.39 2.51 -0.71
C LYS A 142 -23.90 3.95 -0.54
N VAL A 143 -23.00 4.89 -0.26
CA VAL A 143 -23.36 6.32 -0.13
C VAL A 143 -23.91 6.86 -1.44
N VAL A 144 -23.26 6.55 -2.57
CA VAL A 144 -23.76 6.94 -3.91
C VAL A 144 -25.13 6.33 -4.17
N GLY A 145 -25.35 5.06 -3.81
CA GLY A 145 -26.64 4.39 -3.93
C GLY A 145 -27.75 5.11 -3.16
N ILE A 146 -27.55 5.40 -1.87
CA ILE A 146 -28.52 6.10 -1.02
C ILE A 146 -28.81 7.50 -1.56
N SER A 147 -27.77 8.25 -1.94
CA SER A 147 -27.92 9.59 -2.50
C SER A 147 -28.73 9.58 -3.80
N THR A 148 -28.49 8.59 -4.67
CA THR A 148 -29.23 8.44 -5.93
C THR A 148 -30.70 8.14 -5.67
N THR A 149 -31.01 7.23 -4.74
CA THR A 149 -32.40 6.95 -4.34
C THR A 149 -33.08 8.20 -3.78
N PHE A 150 -32.39 8.96 -2.94
CA PHE A 150 -32.93 10.20 -2.38
C PHE A 150 -33.21 11.27 -3.46
N LEU A 151 -32.32 11.41 -4.44
CA LEU A 151 -32.53 12.29 -5.59
C LEU A 151 -33.80 11.93 -6.36
N PHE A 152 -33.98 10.65 -6.72
CA PHE A 152 -35.17 10.21 -7.43
C PHE A 152 -36.45 10.31 -6.59
N MET A 153 -36.38 10.07 -5.29
CA MET A 153 -37.52 10.26 -4.38
C MET A 153 -37.94 11.73 -4.31
N THR A 154 -36.96 12.64 -4.24
CA THR A 154 -37.21 14.09 -4.20
C THR A 154 -37.76 14.58 -5.54
N ASP A 155 -37.20 14.12 -6.67
CA ASP A 155 -37.73 14.42 -8.01
C ASP A 155 -39.18 13.90 -8.15
N GLY A 156 -39.46 12.69 -7.70
CA GLY A 156 -40.81 12.14 -7.63
C GLY A 156 -41.75 13.03 -6.82
N ALA A 157 -41.34 13.44 -5.62
CA ALA A 157 -42.14 14.32 -4.76
C ALA A 157 -42.40 15.69 -5.41
N ILE A 158 -41.41 16.30 -6.07
CA ILE A 158 -41.56 17.57 -6.78
C ILE A 158 -42.54 17.41 -7.95
N ARG A 159 -42.41 16.34 -8.73
CA ARG A 159 -43.35 16.05 -9.84
C ARG A 159 -44.77 15.86 -9.33
N THR A 160 -44.95 15.09 -8.25
CA THR A 160 -46.25 14.94 -7.61
C THR A 160 -46.80 16.28 -7.13
N GLY A 161 -45.99 17.10 -6.46
CA GLY A 161 -46.38 18.44 -6.03
C GLY A 161 -46.83 19.32 -7.20
N ASN A 162 -46.07 19.32 -8.30
CA ASN A 162 -46.42 20.04 -9.52
C ASN A 162 -47.72 19.53 -10.15
N SER A 163 -47.95 18.21 -10.15
CA SER A 163 -49.20 17.62 -10.63
C SER A 163 -50.39 18.01 -9.75
N VAL A 164 -50.22 18.03 -8.42
CA VAL A 164 -51.27 18.49 -7.50
C VAL A 164 -51.58 19.97 -7.71
N TRP A 165 -50.55 20.80 -7.89
CA TRP A 165 -50.70 22.23 -8.14
C TRP A 165 -51.44 22.52 -9.45
N LYS A 166 -51.09 21.79 -10.53
CA LYS A 166 -51.77 21.90 -11.83
C LYS A 166 -53.13 21.23 -11.89
N GLY A 167 -53.44 20.36 -10.92
CA GLY A 167 -54.71 19.63 -10.88
C GLY A 167 -55.84 20.44 -10.24
N PRO A 168 -57.05 19.84 -10.18
CA PRO A 168 -58.25 20.50 -9.66
C PRO A 168 -58.10 21.04 -8.24
N ILE A 169 -57.33 20.35 -7.39
CA ILE A 169 -57.07 20.76 -6.01
C ILE A 169 -56.28 22.08 -5.98
N GLY A 170 -55.22 22.22 -6.78
CA GLY A 170 -54.45 23.46 -6.85
C GLY A 170 -55.21 24.60 -7.52
N GLY A 171 -56.11 24.31 -8.47
CA GLY A 171 -57.03 25.30 -9.07
C GLY A 171 -57.93 25.96 -8.02
N THR A 172 -58.49 25.19 -7.08
CA THR A 172 -59.33 25.75 -6.00
C THR A 172 -58.57 26.67 -5.02
N LEU A 173 -57.24 26.60 -4.98
CA LEU A 173 -56.39 27.48 -4.16
C LEU A 173 -56.00 28.77 -4.89
N ARG A 174 -56.20 28.86 -6.21
CA ARG A 174 -55.97 30.08 -7.00
C ARG A 174 -57.25 30.92 -6.96
N THR A 175 -57.21 32.07 -6.29
CA THR A 175 -58.31 33.05 -6.32
C THR A 175 -58.23 33.82 -7.63
N VAL A 176 -58.92 33.33 -8.65
CA VAL A 176 -58.91 33.87 -10.03
C VAL A 176 -60.31 34.40 -10.39
N CYS A 177 -60.84 35.38 -9.66
CA CYS A 177 -62.23 35.82 -9.84
C CYS A 177 -62.40 37.35 -9.87
N PHE A 178 -63.60 37.82 -10.19
CA PHE A 178 -64.00 39.22 -10.25
C PHE A 178 -64.82 39.66 -9.04
N HIS A 179 -64.90 40.98 -8.84
CA HIS A 179 -65.80 41.61 -7.89
C HIS A 179 -67.27 41.36 -8.28
N PRO A 180 -68.20 41.16 -7.32
CA PRO A 180 -69.61 40.86 -7.61
C PRO A 180 -70.31 41.87 -8.52
N ASP A 181 -69.89 43.14 -8.46
CA ASP A 181 -70.47 44.25 -9.23
C ASP A 181 -69.78 44.52 -10.56
N THR A 182 -68.79 43.72 -10.97
CA THR A 182 -68.16 43.85 -12.29
C THR A 182 -69.21 43.65 -13.38
N GLU A 183 -69.40 44.64 -14.25
CA GLU A 183 -70.41 44.60 -15.32
C GLU A 183 -69.88 43.90 -16.58
N LEU A 184 -70.70 43.01 -17.14
CA LEU A 184 -70.47 42.40 -18.44
C LEU A 184 -71.61 42.78 -19.40
N GLU A 185 -71.27 42.92 -20.68
CA GLU A 185 -72.23 43.24 -21.73
C GLU A 185 -72.58 41.96 -22.52
N LEU A 186 -73.88 41.73 -22.68
CA LEU A 186 -74.42 40.60 -23.43
C LEU A 186 -74.61 40.94 -24.90
N VAL A 187 -74.74 39.92 -25.75
CA VAL A 187 -74.94 40.08 -27.22
C VAL A 187 -76.21 40.89 -27.59
N ASN A 188 -77.19 40.98 -26.69
CA ASN A 188 -78.40 41.78 -26.85
C ASN A 188 -78.22 43.27 -26.45
N GLY A 189 -77.03 43.68 -26.01
CA GLY A 189 -76.72 45.03 -25.53
C GLY A 189 -77.06 45.29 -24.06
N GLU A 190 -77.58 44.29 -23.34
CA GLU A 190 -77.86 44.40 -21.90
C GLU A 190 -76.55 44.35 -21.10
N LYS A 191 -76.38 45.28 -20.16
CA LYS A 191 -75.30 45.25 -19.17
C LYS A 191 -75.79 44.63 -17.89
N LYS A 192 -75.08 43.61 -17.41
CA LYS A 192 -75.49 42.82 -16.26
C LYS A 192 -74.26 42.52 -15.39
N ALA A 193 -74.40 42.71 -14.08
CA ALA A 193 -73.33 42.45 -13.14
C ALA A 193 -72.99 40.95 -13.08
N ILE A 194 -71.72 40.61 -12.84
CA ILE A 194 -71.24 39.24 -12.85
C ILE A 194 -71.98 38.35 -11.83
N LYS A 195 -72.37 38.91 -10.68
CA LYS A 195 -73.15 38.20 -9.67
C LYS A 195 -74.54 37.75 -10.12
N ASN A 196 -75.08 38.38 -11.17
CA ASN A 196 -76.39 38.11 -11.72
C ASN A 196 -76.31 37.23 -12.99
N MET A 197 -75.12 36.95 -13.52
CA MET A 197 -74.92 36.12 -14.71
C MET A 197 -75.52 34.73 -14.53
N THR A 198 -76.07 34.20 -15.63
CA THR A 198 -76.65 32.87 -15.69
C THR A 198 -75.96 32.02 -16.74
N ILE A 199 -75.97 30.70 -16.55
CA ILE A 199 -75.57 29.78 -17.61
C ILE A 199 -76.41 30.06 -18.87
N GLN A 200 -75.82 29.89 -20.05
CA GLN A 200 -76.37 30.24 -21.37
C GLN A 200 -76.41 31.74 -21.72
N ASP A 201 -76.05 32.65 -20.80
CA ASP A 201 -75.81 34.05 -21.18
C ASP A 201 -74.64 34.12 -22.18
N VAL A 202 -74.79 34.92 -23.23
CA VAL A 202 -73.78 35.10 -24.29
C VAL A 202 -73.22 36.52 -24.22
N LEU A 203 -71.91 36.63 -23.98
CA LEU A 203 -71.19 37.90 -23.92
C LEU A 203 -71.16 38.57 -25.31
N VAL A 204 -70.95 39.88 -25.34
CA VAL A 204 -70.82 40.65 -26.60
C VAL A 204 -69.68 40.16 -27.50
N SER A 205 -68.67 39.48 -26.94
CA SER A 205 -67.60 38.81 -27.69
C SER A 205 -68.06 37.56 -28.46
N GLY A 206 -69.23 37.02 -28.14
CA GLY A 206 -69.71 35.73 -28.63
C GLY A 206 -69.50 34.56 -27.67
N SER A 207 -68.73 34.75 -26.60
CA SER A 207 -68.43 33.74 -25.58
C SER A 207 -69.68 33.39 -24.78
N ARG A 208 -70.04 32.10 -24.68
CA ARG A 208 -71.19 31.61 -23.91
C ARG A 208 -70.74 31.18 -22.52
N ILE A 209 -71.49 31.57 -21.50
CA ILE A 209 -71.25 31.14 -20.12
C ILE A 209 -71.77 29.71 -19.92
N ASP A 210 -70.86 28.78 -19.70
CA ASP A 210 -71.14 27.37 -19.40
C ASP A 210 -71.20 27.11 -17.89
N GLY A 211 -70.58 27.97 -17.07
CA GLY A 211 -70.63 27.86 -15.60
C GLY A 211 -70.41 29.18 -14.86
N VAL A 212 -70.97 29.28 -13.65
CA VAL A 212 -70.74 30.38 -12.72
C VAL A 212 -70.25 29.80 -11.40
N VAL A 213 -69.04 30.18 -10.99
CA VAL A 213 -68.40 29.70 -9.76
C VAL A 213 -68.41 30.83 -8.73
N VAL A 214 -68.98 30.57 -7.56
CA VAL A 214 -69.06 31.53 -6.45
C VAL A 214 -68.17 31.03 -5.32
N LEU A 215 -67.14 31.81 -4.98
CA LEU A 215 -66.18 31.48 -3.93
C LEU A 215 -66.27 32.48 -2.78
N LYS A 216 -65.99 32.01 -1.57
CA LYS A 216 -65.78 32.89 -0.43
C LYS A 216 -64.36 33.44 -0.47
N ASN A 217 -64.18 34.75 -0.32
CA ASN A 217 -62.87 35.37 -0.20
C ASN A 217 -62.30 35.17 1.22
N ILE A 218 -61.92 33.94 1.55
CA ILE A 218 -61.50 33.57 2.92
C ILE A 218 -60.28 34.39 3.36
N TYR A 219 -59.40 34.73 2.43
CA TYR A 219 -58.15 35.46 2.69
C TYR A 219 -58.29 36.99 2.60
N GLN A 220 -59.49 37.51 2.33
CA GLN A 220 -59.74 38.93 2.10
C GLN A 220 -58.75 39.54 1.09
N GLU A 221 -58.50 38.83 -0.02
CA GLU A 221 -57.62 39.32 -1.07
C GLU A 221 -58.20 40.62 -1.64
N PRO A 222 -57.40 41.71 -1.72
CA PRO A 222 -57.83 42.95 -2.34
C PRO A 222 -57.89 42.81 -3.85
N PHE A 223 -58.84 43.50 -4.46
CA PHE A 223 -58.94 43.57 -5.91
C PHE A 223 -57.87 44.48 -6.51
N TYR A 224 -57.59 44.21 -7.78
CA TYR A 224 -56.86 45.10 -8.66
C TYR A 224 -57.85 45.77 -9.59
N ARG A 225 -57.65 47.07 -9.78
CA ARG A 225 -58.45 47.91 -10.67
C ARG A 225 -57.78 48.01 -12.02
N ILE A 226 -58.54 47.71 -13.06
CA ILE A 226 -58.15 47.91 -14.45
C ILE A 226 -59.09 48.96 -15.05
N ARG A 227 -58.51 49.96 -15.70
CA ARG A 227 -59.28 51.06 -16.28
C ARG A 227 -60.15 50.56 -17.43
N SER A 228 -61.45 50.80 -17.31
CA SER A 228 -62.48 50.55 -18.32
C SER A 228 -63.69 51.44 -18.01
N THR A 229 -64.76 51.36 -18.80
CA THR A 229 -66.00 52.12 -18.59
C THR A 229 -67.18 51.16 -18.36
N PRO A 230 -67.49 50.77 -17.11
CA PRO A 230 -66.84 51.13 -15.83
C PRO A 230 -65.55 50.35 -15.52
N ASP A 231 -64.82 50.76 -14.48
CA ASP A 231 -63.60 50.09 -14.03
C ASP A 231 -63.84 48.62 -13.65
N ILE A 232 -62.87 47.75 -13.98
CA ILE A 232 -62.94 46.32 -13.69
C ILE A 232 -62.18 46.03 -12.40
N LEU A 233 -62.83 45.36 -11.46
CA LEU A 233 -62.22 44.88 -10.23
C LEU A 233 -62.08 43.36 -10.29
N VAL A 234 -60.83 42.88 -10.19
CA VAL A 234 -60.46 41.48 -10.39
C VAL A 234 -59.30 41.09 -9.46
N THR A 235 -59.25 39.84 -9.02
CA THR A 235 -58.18 39.38 -8.11
C THR A 235 -56.82 39.39 -8.79
N GLY A 236 -55.75 39.52 -7.99
CA GLY A 236 -54.39 39.63 -8.54
C GLY A 236 -53.91 38.35 -9.23
N GLY A 237 -54.48 37.20 -8.83
CA GLY A 237 -54.20 35.88 -9.41
C GLY A 237 -54.91 35.60 -10.73
N HIS A 238 -55.86 36.43 -11.18
CA HIS A 238 -56.55 36.24 -12.46
C HIS A 238 -55.63 36.54 -13.65
N TYR A 239 -55.88 35.94 -14.82
CA TYR A 239 -55.09 36.18 -16.02
C TYR A 239 -55.72 37.23 -16.94
N ILE A 240 -54.92 38.18 -17.42
CA ILE A 240 -55.28 39.18 -18.43
C ILE A 240 -54.35 39.07 -19.64
N MET A 241 -54.88 39.27 -20.84
CA MET A 241 -54.08 39.31 -22.08
C MET A 241 -53.18 40.56 -22.11
N ASP A 242 -51.88 40.34 -22.23
CA ASP A 242 -50.91 41.37 -22.61
C ASP A 242 -50.80 41.39 -24.15
N GLU A 243 -51.47 42.36 -24.77
CA GLU A 243 -51.53 42.53 -26.23
C GLU A 243 -50.16 42.78 -26.88
N GLU A 244 -49.20 43.38 -26.16
CA GLU A 244 -47.86 43.64 -26.71
C GLU A 244 -47.03 42.36 -26.80
N LYS A 245 -47.24 41.44 -25.86
CA LYS A 245 -46.49 40.18 -25.76
C LYS A 245 -47.27 38.98 -26.30
N ASN A 246 -48.54 39.18 -26.65
CA ASN A 246 -49.48 38.14 -27.05
C ASN A 246 -49.49 36.96 -26.05
N LYS A 247 -49.57 37.26 -24.75
CA LYS A 247 -49.50 36.27 -23.68
C LYS A 247 -50.37 36.67 -22.49
N PHE A 248 -51.03 35.69 -21.87
CA PHE A 248 -51.70 35.89 -20.58
C PHE A 248 -50.69 36.06 -19.44
N VAL A 249 -50.88 37.12 -18.66
CA VAL A 249 -50.10 37.45 -17.47
C VAL A 249 -51.03 37.62 -16.28
N TYR A 250 -50.53 37.40 -15.07
CA TYR A 250 -51.33 37.69 -13.87
C TYR A 250 -51.69 39.17 -13.82
N VAL A 251 -52.92 39.47 -13.41
CA VAL A 251 -53.40 40.86 -13.27
C VAL A 251 -52.45 41.66 -12.38
N ARG A 252 -51.97 41.08 -11.27
CA ARG A 252 -51.04 41.78 -10.37
C ARG A 252 -49.71 42.20 -11.02
N ASP A 253 -49.32 41.52 -12.10
CA ASP A 253 -48.08 41.74 -12.84
C ASP A 253 -48.31 42.60 -14.10
N SER A 254 -49.58 42.96 -14.40
CA SER A 254 -49.95 43.77 -15.55
C SER A 254 -49.76 45.26 -15.27
N VAL A 255 -49.18 45.99 -16.23
CA VAL A 255 -49.05 47.47 -16.17
C VAL A 255 -50.40 48.19 -16.20
N LYS A 256 -51.46 47.51 -16.66
CA LYS A 256 -52.83 48.04 -16.74
C LYS A 256 -53.56 47.99 -15.39
N ALA A 257 -53.03 47.27 -14.42
CA ALA A 257 -53.68 46.98 -13.15
C ALA A 257 -53.08 47.79 -12.00
N THR A 258 -53.93 48.35 -11.15
CA THR A 258 -53.51 49.05 -9.92
C THR A 258 -54.16 48.37 -8.72
N LYS A 259 -53.34 47.96 -7.74
CA LYS A 259 -53.85 47.35 -6.51
C LYS A 259 -54.75 48.34 -5.75
N THR A 260 -55.90 47.89 -5.27
CA THR A 260 -56.80 48.69 -4.43
C THR A 260 -56.84 48.15 -3.00
N ASN A 261 -57.62 48.82 -2.14
CA ASN A 261 -57.98 48.30 -0.81
C ASN A 261 -59.39 47.70 -0.81
N ASP A 262 -60.02 47.59 -1.99
CA ASP A 262 -61.38 47.07 -2.12
C ASP A 262 -61.34 45.56 -1.93
N VAL A 263 -62.18 45.05 -1.03
CA VAL A 263 -62.32 43.62 -0.73
C VAL A 263 -63.80 43.28 -0.72
N SER A 264 -64.14 42.08 -1.17
CA SER A 264 -65.49 41.51 -1.09
C SER A 264 -65.42 40.18 -0.36
N ASN A 265 -66.46 39.83 0.39
CA ASN A 265 -66.59 38.53 1.05
C ASN A 265 -66.79 37.38 0.05
N THR A 266 -67.30 37.70 -1.14
CA THR A 266 -67.57 36.75 -2.22
C THR A 266 -66.88 37.16 -3.51
N LEU A 267 -66.43 36.15 -4.24
CA LEU A 267 -65.75 36.24 -5.51
C LEU A 267 -66.58 35.52 -6.56
N TYR A 268 -66.68 36.09 -7.76
CA TYR A 268 -67.44 35.51 -8.87
C TYR A 268 -66.53 35.21 -10.04
N CYS A 269 -66.64 34.00 -10.54
CA CYS A 269 -65.85 33.45 -11.62
C CYS A 269 -66.81 32.91 -12.70
N LEU A 270 -66.42 33.02 -13.97
CA LEU A 270 -67.16 32.44 -15.09
C LEU A 270 -66.33 31.32 -15.70
N ILE A 271 -67.02 30.34 -16.26
CA ILE A 271 -66.48 29.33 -17.18
C ILE A 271 -67.18 29.59 -18.51
N THR A 272 -66.41 29.80 -19.57
CA THR A 272 -66.93 30.08 -20.92
C THR A 272 -66.49 29.02 -21.92
N ASP A 273 -67.25 28.87 -22.99
CA ASP A 273 -67.02 27.82 -23.99
C ASP A 273 -65.75 28.01 -24.84
N ASP A 274 -65.19 29.22 -24.83
CA ASP A 274 -63.95 29.61 -25.50
C ASP A 274 -62.80 29.91 -24.53
N HIS A 275 -63.00 29.72 -23.22
CA HIS A 275 -62.08 30.07 -22.12
C HIS A 275 -61.74 31.57 -22.01
N LEU A 276 -62.49 32.44 -22.68
CA LEU A 276 -62.25 33.88 -22.70
C LEU A 276 -63.42 34.67 -22.12
N ILE A 277 -63.07 35.67 -21.30
CA ILE A 277 -64.02 36.65 -20.78
C ILE A 277 -63.58 38.02 -21.27
N LYS A 278 -64.31 38.59 -22.21
CA LYS A 278 -64.01 39.94 -22.73
C LYS A 278 -64.86 40.99 -22.02
N ILE A 279 -64.21 41.98 -21.42
CA ILE A 279 -64.86 43.10 -20.72
C ILE A 279 -64.26 44.40 -21.25
N GLY A 280 -65.04 45.13 -22.04
CA GLY A 280 -64.56 46.29 -22.80
C GLY A 280 -63.42 45.91 -23.75
N GLU A 281 -62.29 46.61 -23.61
CA GLU A 281 -61.08 46.41 -24.42
C GLU A 281 -60.17 45.29 -23.89
N HIS A 282 -60.49 44.69 -22.73
CA HIS A 282 -59.61 43.73 -22.06
C HIS A 282 -60.17 42.31 -22.16
N THR A 283 -59.26 41.36 -22.39
CA THR A 283 -59.58 39.92 -22.45
C THR A 283 -58.94 39.22 -21.26
N PHE A 284 -59.74 38.43 -20.56
CA PHE A 284 -59.35 37.64 -19.40
C PHE A 284 -59.50 36.15 -19.70
N TRP A 285 -58.75 35.32 -18.98
CA TRP A 285 -58.91 33.86 -19.04
C TRP A 285 -59.97 33.41 -18.04
N ASP A 286 -60.77 32.40 -18.38
CA ASP A 286 -61.82 31.89 -17.50
C ASP A 286 -61.28 31.05 -16.31
N TYR A 287 -62.21 30.50 -15.52
CA TYR A 287 -61.87 29.73 -14.32
C TYR A 287 -61.36 28.31 -14.58
N GLU A 288 -61.68 27.67 -15.72
CA GLU A 288 -61.48 26.23 -15.88
C GLU A 288 -59.99 25.83 -16.04
N ASP A 289 -59.18 26.73 -16.57
CA ASP A 289 -57.77 26.47 -16.95
C ASP A 289 -56.75 27.38 -16.23
N SER A 290 -57.15 28.09 -15.17
CA SER A 290 -56.30 29.06 -14.44
C SER A 290 -55.44 28.49 -13.32
#